data_AF-A0AAV6IRG7-F1
#
_entry.id   AF-A0AAV6IRG7-F1
#
_cell.length_a   1.000
_cell.length_b   1.000
_cell.length_c   1.000
_cell.angle_alpha   90.00
_cell.angle_beta   90.00
_cell.angle_gamma   90.00
#
_symmetry.space_group_name_H-M   'P 1'
#
loop_
_entity.id
_entity.type
_entity.pdbx_description
1 polymer ?
#
loop_
_entity_poly.entity_id
_entity_poly.type
_entity_poly.pdbx_seq_one_letter_code
_entity_poly.pdbx_strand_id
1 'polypeptide(L)'
;MSRIFLQLLIIASLFVSNTFSAQQQLNLFGNDVQMNIISDVPNDRPTPLLAQCQSGDTYIGRFTLKTGEVLAWHFKINFIKTTLFYCNFSWGSKTRSFDVFTVGSKDECKPSITRDYSCFWLVQTDGFYRSNNKTMWKKIHDWA
;
A
#
# COMPACT_ATOMS: atom_id res chain seq x y z
N MET A 1 -20.99 -41.19 -5.98
CA MET A 1 -19.75 -40.61 -5.41
C MET A 1 -19.13 -41.63 -4.46
N SER A 2 -17.90 -42.07 -4.72
CA SER A 2 -17.22 -43.10 -3.91
C SER A 2 -16.87 -42.55 -2.52
N ARG A 3 -16.96 -43.36 -1.46
CA ARG A 3 -16.56 -43.00 -0.09
C ARG A 3 -15.12 -42.46 -0.02
N ILE A 4 -14.23 -42.95 -0.89
CA ILE A 4 -12.83 -42.50 -1.00
C ILE A 4 -12.76 -41.04 -1.47
N PHE A 5 -13.59 -40.66 -2.44
CA PHE A 5 -13.62 -39.29 -2.95
C PHE A 5 -14.05 -38.29 -1.88
N LEU A 6 -15.03 -38.68 -1.04
CA LEU A 6 -15.48 -37.84 0.08
C LEU A 6 -14.38 -37.66 1.14
N GLN A 7 -13.60 -38.71 1.44
CA GLN A 7 -12.49 -38.62 2.38
C GLN A 7 -11.35 -37.73 1.87
N LEU A 8 -11.02 -37.81 0.58
CA LEU A 8 -10.01 -36.94 -0.04
C LEU A 8 -10.41 -35.45 0.01
N LEU A 9 -11.69 -35.14 -0.20
CA LEU A 9 -12.19 -33.76 -0.08
C LEU A 9 -12.11 -33.22 1.36
N ILE A 10 -12.39 -34.05 2.36
CA ILE A 10 -12.27 -33.66 3.78
C ILE A 10 -10.80 -33.43 4.15
N ILE A 11 -9.89 -34.30 3.72
CA ILE A 11 -8.45 -34.14 3.99
C ILE A 11 -7.92 -32.87 3.31
N ALA A 12 -8.33 -32.61 2.06
CA ALA A 12 -7.94 -31.40 1.34
C ALA A 12 -8.45 -30.12 2.03
N SER A 13 -9.70 -30.10 2.50
CA SER A 13 -10.25 -28.92 3.19
C SER A 13 -9.61 -28.68 4.56
N LEU A 14 -9.30 -29.75 5.31
CA LEU A 14 -8.52 -29.67 6.55
C LEU A 14 -7.10 -29.15 6.29
N PHE A 15 -6.45 -29.55 5.19
CA PHE A 15 -5.14 -29.04 4.82
C PHE A 15 -5.19 -27.55 4.47
N VAL A 16 -6.15 -27.12 3.63
CA VAL A 16 -6.31 -25.71 3.22
C VAL A 16 -6.58 -24.79 4.41
N SER A 17 -7.46 -25.18 5.32
CA SER A 17 -7.78 -24.40 6.53
C SER A 17 -6.59 -24.22 7.48
N ASN A 18 -5.72 -25.24 7.61
CA ASN A 18 -4.46 -25.12 8.33
C ASN A 18 -3.50 -24.14 7.66
N THR A 19 -3.40 -24.15 6.32
CA THR A 19 -2.53 -23.20 5.60
C THR A 19 -2.99 -21.75 5.72
N PHE A 20 -4.31 -21.49 5.66
CA PHE A 20 -4.88 -20.14 5.82
C PHE A 20 -4.60 -19.56 7.21
N SER A 21 -4.81 -20.37 8.27
CA SER A 21 -4.54 -19.97 9.65
C SER A 21 -3.06 -19.68 9.88
N ALA A 22 -2.17 -20.52 9.33
CA ALA A 22 -0.73 -20.31 9.42
C ALA A 22 -0.28 -19.03 8.70
N GLN A 23 -0.83 -18.75 7.51
CA GLN A 23 -0.53 -17.52 6.77
C GLN A 23 -1.00 -16.27 7.53
N GLN A 24 -2.15 -16.33 8.21
CA GLN A 24 -2.64 -15.26 9.06
C GLN A 24 -1.76 -15.04 10.31
N GLN A 25 -1.30 -16.12 10.95
CA GLN A 25 -0.39 -16.06 12.10
C GLN A 25 1.00 -15.53 11.73
N LEU A 26 1.54 -15.90 10.57
CA LEU A 26 2.86 -15.45 10.11
C LEU A 26 2.90 -13.95 9.81
N ASN A 27 1.78 -13.40 9.35
CA ASN A 27 1.60 -11.96 9.18
C ASN A 27 1.56 -11.20 10.51
N LEU A 28 1.40 -11.85 11.68
CA LEU A 28 1.44 -11.17 12.99
C LEU A 28 2.85 -10.73 13.41
N PHE A 29 3.91 -11.34 12.85
CA PHE A 29 5.32 -11.07 13.19
C PHE A 29 6.03 -10.16 12.18
N GLY A 30 5.34 -9.71 11.13
CA GLY A 30 5.89 -8.76 10.15
C GLY A 30 6.15 -7.38 10.74
N ASN A 31 7.09 -6.63 10.15
CA ASN A 31 7.28 -5.22 10.51
C ASN A 31 6.02 -4.42 10.18
N ASP A 32 5.63 -3.54 11.10
CA ASP A 32 4.52 -2.63 10.93
C ASP A 32 4.95 -1.43 10.07
N VAL A 33 4.17 -1.15 9.03
CA VAL A 33 4.37 -0.04 8.12
C VAL A 33 3.13 0.84 8.12
N GLN A 34 3.36 2.14 8.33
CA GLN A 34 2.36 3.18 8.23
C GLN A 34 2.54 3.96 6.93
N MET A 35 1.60 3.81 6.01
CA MET A 35 1.56 4.57 4.76
C MET A 35 0.79 5.86 4.93
N ASN A 36 1.28 6.92 4.29
CA ASN A 36 0.62 8.21 4.27
C ASN A 36 0.79 8.84 2.89
N ILE A 37 -0.32 9.19 2.26
CA ILE A 37 -0.39 9.97 1.03
C ILE A 37 -1.07 11.28 1.39
N ILE A 38 -0.33 12.37 1.22
CA ILE A 38 -0.75 13.72 1.58
C ILE A 38 -1.05 14.48 0.29
N SER A 39 -2.25 15.02 0.20
CA SER A 39 -2.63 15.89 -0.92
C SER A 39 -2.22 17.32 -0.62
N ASP A 40 -1.38 17.90 -1.47
CA ASP A 40 -1.02 19.33 -1.47
C ASP A 40 -1.27 19.95 -2.86
N VAL A 41 -2.16 19.32 -3.64
CA VAL A 41 -2.71 19.93 -4.84
C VAL A 41 -3.84 20.89 -4.47
N PRO A 42 -3.95 22.05 -5.12
CA PRO A 42 -5.02 23.01 -4.86
C PRO A 42 -6.43 22.45 -5.15
N ASN A 43 -7.41 22.92 -4.37
CA ASN A 43 -8.82 22.53 -4.48
C ASN A 43 -9.62 23.39 -5.46
N ASP A 44 -9.03 24.44 -6.03
CA ASP A 44 -9.67 25.46 -6.85
C ASP A 44 -9.85 25.01 -8.31
N ARG A 45 -10.82 24.11 -8.48
CA ARG A 45 -11.49 23.68 -9.73
C ARG A 45 -10.67 22.81 -10.71
N PRO A 46 -11.24 21.72 -11.29
CA PRO A 46 -12.53 21.08 -10.99
C PRO A 46 -12.40 19.77 -10.19
N THR A 47 -11.20 19.33 -9.82
CA THR A 47 -11.01 17.93 -9.41
C THR A 47 -10.13 17.81 -8.16
N PRO A 48 -10.68 17.34 -7.02
CA PRO A 48 -9.84 16.87 -5.92
C PRO A 48 -8.91 15.74 -6.38
N LEU A 49 -7.83 15.50 -5.63
CA LEU A 49 -6.92 14.40 -5.92
C LEU A 49 -7.66 13.08 -5.70
N LEU A 50 -7.75 12.28 -6.75
CA LEU A 50 -8.21 10.91 -6.64
C LEU A 50 -7.00 9.98 -6.49
N ALA A 51 -7.01 9.14 -5.45
CA ALA A 51 -6.04 8.08 -5.25
C ALA A 51 -6.74 6.72 -5.16
N GLN A 52 -6.42 5.81 -6.07
CA GLN A 52 -6.89 4.43 -6.03
C GLN A 52 -5.71 3.51 -5.76
N CYS A 53 -5.70 2.84 -4.61
CA CYS A 53 -4.56 2.07 -4.12
C CYS A 53 -4.92 0.59 -3.91
N GLN A 54 -3.93 -0.29 -4.15
CA GLN A 54 -4.10 -1.73 -4.11
C GLN A 54 -2.76 -2.46 -3.97
N SER A 55 -2.79 -3.70 -3.47
CA SER A 55 -1.64 -4.59 -3.26
C SER A 55 -2.03 -6.01 -3.66
N GLY A 56 -1.49 -6.53 -4.77
CA GLY A 56 -1.94 -7.83 -5.31
C GLY A 56 -3.46 -7.88 -5.44
N ASP A 57 -4.09 -8.88 -4.82
CA ASP A 57 -5.57 -9.03 -4.79
C ASP A 57 -6.26 -8.20 -3.70
N THR A 58 -5.50 -7.45 -2.88
CA THR A 58 -6.04 -6.63 -1.80
C THR A 58 -6.31 -5.22 -2.30
N TYR A 59 -7.58 -4.91 -2.53
CA TYR A 59 -8.03 -3.55 -2.81
C TYR A 59 -8.02 -2.73 -1.51
N ILE A 60 -7.26 -1.62 -1.49
CA ILE A 60 -7.20 -0.74 -0.32
C ILE A 60 -8.31 0.30 -0.36
N GLY A 61 -8.60 0.81 -1.56
CA GLY A 61 -9.70 1.74 -1.73
C GLY A 61 -9.46 2.75 -2.83
N ARG A 62 -10.49 3.57 -3.03
CA ARG A 62 -10.47 4.74 -3.89
C ARG A 62 -10.92 5.92 -3.05
N PHE A 63 -10.05 6.91 -2.92
CA PHE A 63 -10.21 8.03 -2.03
C PHE A 63 -10.12 9.32 -2.82
N THR A 64 -10.98 10.26 -2.45
CA THR A 64 -10.98 11.62 -2.98
C THR A 64 -10.44 12.52 -1.89
N LEU A 65 -9.27 13.11 -2.12
CA LEU A 65 -8.52 13.91 -1.15
C LEU A 65 -8.55 15.38 -1.55
N LYS A 66 -9.00 16.24 -0.63
CA LYS A 66 -8.85 17.69 -0.71
C LYS A 66 -7.42 18.09 -0.33
N THR A 67 -7.02 19.31 -0.68
CA THR A 67 -5.77 19.93 -0.19
C THR A 67 -5.68 19.80 1.33
N GLY A 68 -4.53 19.30 1.81
CA GLY A 68 -4.24 19.05 3.22
C GLY A 68 -4.74 17.69 3.75
N GLU A 69 -5.61 16.97 3.03
CA GLU A 69 -6.10 15.67 3.49
C GLU A 69 -5.05 14.56 3.30
N VAL A 70 -5.12 13.57 4.19
CA VAL A 70 -4.18 12.45 4.23
C VAL A 70 -4.95 11.14 4.10
N LEU A 71 -4.62 10.37 3.09
CA LEU A 71 -4.96 8.95 3.03
C LEU A 71 -3.88 8.17 3.77
N ALA A 72 -4.27 7.40 4.78
CA ALA A 72 -3.35 6.62 5.56
C ALA A 72 -3.88 5.23 5.88
N TRP A 73 -3.00 4.24 5.88
CA TRP A 73 -3.32 2.88 6.29
C TRP A 73 -2.09 2.17 6.86
N HIS A 74 -2.35 1.25 7.78
CA HIS A 74 -1.34 0.38 8.36
C HIS A 74 -1.36 -0.98 7.68
N PHE A 75 -0.19 -1.58 7.50
CA PHE A 75 -0.06 -2.96 7.08
C PHE A 75 1.19 -3.61 7.65
N LYS A 76 1.23 -4.94 7.63
CA LYS A 76 2.42 -5.73 7.97
C LYS A 76 3.06 -6.29 6.71
N ILE A 77 4.38 -6.24 6.66
CA ILE A 77 5.14 -6.92 5.61
C ILE A 77 4.91 -8.43 5.75
N ASN A 78 4.56 -9.09 4.65
CA ASN A 78 4.35 -10.53 4.66
C ASN A 78 5.67 -11.28 4.90
N PHE A 79 5.58 -12.50 5.42
CA PHE A 79 6.77 -13.26 5.81
C PHE A 79 7.75 -13.53 4.68
N ILE A 80 7.24 -13.77 3.47
CA ILE A 80 8.05 -14.04 2.28
C ILE A 80 8.63 -12.76 1.64
N LYS A 81 8.40 -11.58 2.24
CA LYS A 81 8.92 -10.27 1.81
C LYS A 81 8.61 -9.97 0.34
N THR A 82 7.34 -10.08 -0.03
CA THR A 82 6.81 -9.71 -1.36
C THR A 82 5.75 -8.62 -1.31
N THR A 83 5.54 -7.98 -0.16
CA THR A 83 4.57 -6.89 0.01
C THR A 83 4.86 -5.70 -0.91
N LEU A 84 3.87 -5.33 -1.72
CA LEU A 84 3.94 -4.24 -2.68
C LEU A 84 2.59 -3.51 -2.73
N PHE A 85 2.61 -2.18 -2.68
CA PHE A 85 1.44 -1.34 -2.90
C PHE A 85 1.69 -0.39 -4.05
N TYR A 86 0.70 -0.26 -4.92
CA TYR A 86 0.70 0.73 -5.99
C TYR A 86 -0.58 1.56 -5.95
N CYS A 87 -0.48 2.78 -6.45
CA CYS A 87 -1.61 3.70 -6.52
C CYS A 87 -1.70 4.32 -7.91
N ASN A 88 -2.95 4.53 -8.35
CA ASN A 88 -3.30 5.33 -9.50
C ASN A 88 -3.82 6.68 -8.99
N PHE A 89 -3.14 7.74 -9.41
CA PHE A 89 -3.48 9.11 -9.06
C PHE A 89 -4.12 9.83 -10.24
N SER A 90 -5.12 10.65 -9.97
CA SER A 90 -5.74 11.51 -10.97
C SER A 90 -6.09 12.87 -10.38
N TRP A 91 -5.70 13.93 -11.07
CA TRP A 91 -5.97 15.31 -10.70
C TRP A 91 -6.15 16.14 -11.97
N GLY A 92 -7.38 16.57 -12.25
CA GLY A 92 -7.71 17.18 -13.55
C GLY A 92 -7.46 16.20 -14.70
N SER A 93 -6.71 16.66 -15.69
CA SER A 93 -6.24 15.83 -16.81
C SER A 93 -4.95 15.06 -16.50
N LYS A 94 -4.30 15.33 -15.36
CA LYS A 94 -3.05 14.68 -14.98
C LYS A 94 -3.33 13.32 -14.35
N THR A 95 -2.58 12.32 -14.78
CA THR A 95 -2.65 10.98 -14.20
C THR A 95 -1.26 10.43 -13.95
N ARG A 96 -1.13 9.54 -12.97
CA ARG A 96 0.14 8.85 -12.72
C ARG A 96 -0.10 7.57 -11.94
N SER A 97 0.58 6.51 -12.31
CA SER A 97 0.55 5.22 -11.62
C SER A 97 1.96 4.76 -11.29
N PHE A 98 2.18 4.32 -10.05
CA PHE A 98 3.47 3.78 -9.61
C PHE A 98 3.33 3.04 -8.28
N ASP A 99 4.37 2.29 -7.94
CA ASP A 99 4.51 1.59 -6.66
C ASP A 99 4.82 2.61 -5.56
N VAL A 100 3.88 2.79 -4.64
CA VAL A 100 4.05 3.66 -3.47
C VAL A 100 4.84 2.96 -2.36
N PHE A 101 4.91 1.63 -2.38
CA PHE A 101 5.72 0.82 -1.49
C PHE A 101 6.12 -0.49 -2.15
N THR A 102 7.41 -0.85 -2.03
CA THR A 102 7.94 -2.15 -2.42
C THR A 102 8.95 -2.58 -1.36
N VAL A 103 8.68 -3.70 -0.69
CA VAL A 103 9.60 -4.24 0.32
C VAL A 103 10.98 -4.51 -0.27
N GLY A 104 12.03 -4.14 0.45
CA GLY A 104 13.41 -4.36 0.03
C GLY A 104 13.91 -3.45 -1.10
N SER A 105 13.10 -2.49 -1.57
CA SER A 105 13.60 -1.50 -2.52
C SER A 105 14.67 -0.63 -1.86
N LYS A 106 15.68 -0.18 -2.62
CA LYS A 106 16.70 0.75 -2.10
C LYS A 106 16.10 2.05 -1.56
N ASP A 107 14.91 2.34 -2.05
CA ASP A 107 14.08 3.50 -1.84
C ASP A 107 12.98 3.27 -0.78
N GLU A 108 12.98 2.10 -0.13
CA GLU A 108 12.03 1.74 0.92
C GLU A 108 12.08 2.76 2.07
N CYS A 109 10.91 3.05 2.64
CA CYS A 109 10.79 4.00 3.74
C CYS A 109 11.42 3.37 4.98
N LYS A 110 12.68 3.66 5.27
CA LYS A 110 13.37 3.06 6.42
C LYS A 110 13.09 3.87 7.68
N PRO A 111 12.86 3.21 8.82
CA PRO A 111 12.69 3.89 10.09
C PRO A 111 13.95 4.64 10.45
N SER A 112 13.76 5.79 11.08
CA SER A 112 14.74 6.33 12.00
C SER A 112 14.58 5.55 13.31
N ILE A 113 15.39 4.51 13.51
CA ILE A 113 15.71 3.92 14.82
C ILE A 113 14.71 2.88 15.41
N THR A 114 13.43 2.82 15.01
CA THR A 114 12.44 1.84 15.55
C THR A 114 11.99 0.77 14.55
N ARG A 115 11.25 -0.26 14.99
CA ARG A 115 10.68 -1.32 14.11
C ARG A 115 9.47 -0.85 13.28
N ASP A 116 9.08 0.41 13.41
CA ASP A 116 7.90 0.97 12.77
C ASP A 116 8.30 1.86 11.59
N TYR A 117 7.88 1.46 10.39
CA TYR A 117 8.25 2.12 9.15
C TYR A 117 7.19 3.15 8.82
N SER A 118 7.56 4.42 8.65
CA SER A 118 6.63 5.45 8.16
C SER A 118 7.00 5.87 6.75
N CYS A 119 6.06 5.72 5.83
CA CYS A 119 6.16 6.17 4.46
C CYS A 119 5.33 7.42 4.24
N PHE A 120 5.95 8.48 3.74
CA PHE A 120 5.24 9.69 3.36
C PHE A 120 5.39 9.95 1.88
N TRP A 121 4.25 10.07 1.21
CA TRP A 121 4.13 10.62 -0.12
C TRP A 121 3.41 11.96 -0.04
N LEU A 122 3.95 12.97 -0.68
CA LEU A 122 3.34 14.28 -0.84
C LEU A 122 3.06 14.50 -2.33
N VAL A 123 1.81 14.77 -2.65
CA VAL A 123 1.34 14.97 -4.01
C VAL A 123 1.12 16.46 -4.24
N GLN A 124 1.91 17.05 -5.14
CA GLN A 124 1.87 18.48 -5.47
C GLN A 124 1.51 18.69 -6.94
N THR A 125 1.34 19.96 -7.32
CA THR A 125 0.95 20.35 -8.69
C THR A 125 1.96 19.94 -9.76
N ASP A 126 3.23 19.77 -9.38
CA ASP A 126 4.34 19.45 -10.27
C ASP A 126 4.82 17.99 -10.15
N GLY A 127 4.36 17.21 -9.17
CA GLY A 127 4.69 15.80 -9.07
C GLY A 127 4.53 15.18 -7.68
N PHE A 128 5.29 14.12 -7.46
CA PHE A 128 5.20 13.23 -6.31
C PHE A 128 6.53 13.19 -5.56
N TYR A 129 6.45 13.48 -4.27
CA TYR A 129 7.60 13.57 -3.39
C TYR A 129 7.51 12.51 -2.32
N ARG A 130 8.67 11.97 -1.92
CA ARG A 130 8.78 11.00 -0.84
C ARG A 130 9.59 11.55 0.31
N SER A 131 9.22 11.18 1.53
CA SER A 131 9.97 11.45 2.76
C SER A 131 9.86 10.31 3.76
N ASN A 132 10.88 10.17 4.61
CA ASN A 132 10.87 9.24 5.75
C ASN A 132 10.57 9.97 7.08
N ASN A 133 10.63 11.31 7.10
CA ASN A 133 10.56 12.11 8.32
C ASN A 133 9.70 13.39 8.19
N LYS A 134 9.04 13.59 7.04
CA LYS A 134 8.28 14.79 6.67
C LYS A 134 9.07 16.11 6.60
N THR A 135 10.39 16.10 6.79
CA THR A 135 11.21 17.32 6.72
C THR A 135 12.00 17.40 5.42
N MET A 136 12.57 16.29 4.97
CA MET A 136 13.27 16.21 3.69
C MET A 136 12.40 15.50 2.65
N TRP A 137 12.01 16.23 1.61
CA TRP A 137 11.19 15.74 0.51
C TRP A 137 12.03 15.59 -0.74
N LYS A 138 12.04 14.39 -1.32
CA LYS A 138 12.71 14.11 -2.60
C LYS A 138 11.66 13.89 -3.67
N LYS A 139 11.72 14.65 -4.77
CA LYS A 139 10.87 14.41 -5.93
C LYS A 139 11.26 13.08 -6.57
N ILE A 140 10.27 12.19 -6.78
CA ILE A 140 10.49 10.85 -7.36
C ILE A 140 9.84 10.76 -8.74
N HIS A 141 8.66 11.35 -8.91
CA HIS A 141 7.93 11.31 -10.18
C HIS A 141 7.33 12.67 -10.52
N ASP A 142 7.31 12.99 -11.81
CA ASP A 142 6.43 14.01 -12.36
C ASP A 142 5.05 13.40 -12.67
N TRP A 143 4.05 14.26 -12.80
CA TRP A 143 2.80 13.87 -13.46
C TRP A 143 3.07 13.44 -14.91
N ALA A 144 2.24 12.54 -15.44
CA ALA A 144 2.18 12.29 -16.89
C ALA A 144 1.31 13.34 -17.58
#